data_AF-A0A838PHC7-F1
#
_entry.id   AF-A0A838PHC7-F1
#
_cell.length_a   1.000
_cell.length_b   1.000
_cell.length_c   1.000
_cell.angle_alpha   90.00
_cell.angle_beta   90.00
_cell.angle_gamma   90.00
#
_symmetry.space_group_name_H-M   'P 1'
#
loop_
_entity.id
_entity.type
_entity.pdbx_description
1 polymer ?
#
loop_
_entity_poly.entity_id
_entity_poly.type
_entity_poly.pdbx_seq_one_letter_code
_entity_poly.pdbx_strand_id
1 'polypeptide(L)'
;MALGGGGWLLLAGTGIQPFRRRLRSGLGWWTATALMLDWHLGMVETEDGRPRQLGPADAMTLARVWLVPVAADRPAPLVCALALATDGLDGALARGAEPTRIGRDLEGLADTCFAVAALLGAVRRGWLHRWVAAAELSRLGIGFGYALWVYFGRAQAPDPRVVRAARLTTPVRAAGLVAAGLGRRRWGDALVSAGALWSVLAVVRAGVRHRG
;
A
#
# COMPACT_ATOMS: atom_id res chain seq x y z
N MET A 1 16.05 -3.35 10.10
CA MET A 1 15.80 -1.89 10.03
C MET A 1 16.99 -1.06 9.54
N ALA A 2 18.21 -1.24 10.05
CA ALA A 2 19.37 -0.46 9.61
C ALA A 2 19.61 -0.44 8.08
N LEU A 3 19.33 -1.56 7.39
CA LEU A 3 19.50 -1.68 5.94
C LEU A 3 18.62 -0.73 5.10
N GLY A 4 17.37 -0.48 5.50
CA GLY A 4 16.48 0.39 4.71
C GLY A 4 16.86 1.86 4.80
N GLY A 5 17.15 2.35 6.01
CA GLY A 5 17.63 3.71 6.25
C GLY A 5 19.05 3.93 5.70
N GLY A 6 19.92 2.93 5.84
CA GLY A 6 21.25 2.91 5.22
C GLY A 6 21.18 3.00 3.70
N GLY A 7 20.26 2.26 3.06
CA GLY A 7 20.01 2.37 1.62
C GLY A 7 19.58 3.78 1.19
N TRP A 8 18.74 4.46 1.99
CA TRP A 8 18.37 5.86 1.76
C TRP A 8 19.57 6.81 1.83
N LEU A 9 20.43 6.64 2.84
CA LEU A 9 21.65 7.45 2.99
C LEU A 9 22.63 7.21 1.83
N LEU A 10 22.84 5.95 1.44
CA LEU A 10 23.75 5.59 0.34
C LEU A 10 23.27 6.20 -0.99
N LEU A 11 22.01 6.02 -1.35
CA LEU A 11 21.45 6.57 -2.61
C LEU A 11 21.36 8.10 -2.59
N ALA A 12 21.17 8.71 -1.42
CA ALA A 12 21.25 10.17 -1.28
C ALA A 12 22.71 10.67 -1.44
N GLY A 13 23.69 9.95 -0.89
CA GLY A 13 25.11 10.26 -0.99
C GLY A 13 25.65 10.17 -2.42
N THR A 14 25.10 9.29 -3.25
CA THR A 14 25.40 9.20 -4.70
C THR A 14 24.66 10.25 -5.54
N GLY A 15 23.84 11.11 -4.92
CA GLY A 15 23.15 12.21 -5.60
C GLY A 15 21.88 11.80 -6.37
N ILE A 16 21.45 10.54 -6.26
CA ILE A 16 20.30 10.02 -7.01
C ILE A 16 19.00 10.66 -6.48
N GLN A 17 18.15 11.12 -7.41
CA GLN A 17 16.82 11.62 -7.10
C GLN A 17 15.79 10.47 -7.13
N PRO A 18 14.79 10.44 -6.24
CA PRO A 18 14.44 11.48 -5.26
C PRO A 18 15.12 11.34 -3.89
N PHE A 19 16.01 10.36 -3.70
CA PHE A 19 16.61 10.01 -2.41
C PHE A 19 17.31 11.19 -1.74
N ARG A 20 18.07 11.98 -2.51
CA ARG A 20 18.71 13.20 -2.00
C ARG A 20 17.70 14.26 -1.55
N ARG A 21 16.70 14.58 -2.38
CA ARG A 21 15.71 15.63 -2.06
C ARG A 21 14.80 15.24 -0.90
N ARG A 22 14.47 13.96 -0.78
CA ARG A 22 13.54 13.44 0.22
C ARG A 22 14.23 12.80 1.41
N LEU A 23 15.54 12.96 1.58
CA LEU A 23 16.30 12.24 2.60
C LEU A 23 15.67 12.33 4.00
N ARG A 24 15.32 13.54 4.46
CA ARG A 24 14.68 13.73 5.78
C ARG A 24 13.34 13.02 5.89
N SER A 25 12.49 13.14 4.85
CA SER A 25 11.19 12.47 4.83
C SER A 25 11.33 10.94 4.72
N GLY A 26 12.31 10.46 3.96
CA GLY A 26 12.60 9.03 3.81
C GLY A 26 13.12 8.41 5.10
N LEU A 27 14.05 9.10 5.78
CA LEU A 27 14.54 8.68 7.08
C LEU A 27 13.44 8.75 8.15
N GLY A 28 12.68 9.84 8.21
CA GLY A 28 11.56 9.96 9.15
C GLY A 28 10.49 8.88 8.94
N TRP A 29 10.16 8.59 7.68
CA TRP A 29 9.28 7.48 7.32
C TRP A 29 9.85 6.13 7.79
N TRP A 30 11.13 5.87 7.52
CA TRP A 30 11.75 4.60 7.89
C TRP A 30 11.91 4.43 9.42
N THR A 31 12.15 5.53 10.15
CA THR A 31 12.10 5.55 11.61
C THR A 31 10.70 5.22 12.12
N ALA A 32 9.64 5.80 11.52
CA ALA A 32 8.27 5.46 11.89
C ALA A 32 7.94 3.98 11.60
N THR A 33 8.37 3.44 10.46
CA THR A 33 8.28 2.01 10.16
C THR A 33 9.04 1.17 11.18
N ALA A 34 10.24 1.59 11.60
CA ALA A 34 11.04 0.89 12.61
C ALA A 34 10.34 0.86 13.95
N LEU A 35 9.84 1.99 14.42
CA LEU A 35 9.08 2.10 15.67
C LEU A 35 7.81 1.28 15.62
N MET A 36 7.10 1.26 14.48
CA MET A 36 5.91 0.43 14.32
C MET A 36 6.25 -1.07 14.38
N LEU A 37 7.31 -1.51 13.69
CA LEU A 37 7.77 -2.90 13.72
C LEU A 37 8.29 -3.31 15.10
N ASP A 38 8.96 -2.41 15.81
CA ASP A 38 9.53 -2.63 17.15
C ASP A 38 8.45 -2.60 18.24
N TRP A 39 7.47 -1.69 18.15
CA TRP A 39 6.33 -1.69 19.07
C TRP A 39 5.51 -2.97 18.90
N HIS A 40 5.30 -3.43 17.68
CA HIS A 40 4.68 -4.73 17.42
C HIS A 40 5.74 -5.84 17.34
N LEU A 41 6.53 -6.10 18.38
CA LEU A 41 7.44 -7.27 18.38
C LEU A 41 6.70 -8.62 18.19
N GLY A 42 5.38 -8.67 18.44
CA GLY A 42 4.50 -9.78 18.06
C GLY A 42 4.18 -9.89 16.56
N MET A 43 4.71 -9.02 15.70
CA MET A 43 4.53 -9.08 14.23
C MET A 43 5.43 -10.15 13.59
N VAL A 44 6.61 -10.38 14.17
CA VAL A 44 7.56 -11.43 13.76
C VAL A 44 7.11 -12.81 14.28
N GLU A 45 5.90 -12.89 14.83
CA GLU A 45 5.28 -14.14 15.26
C GLU A 45 4.28 -14.66 14.22
N THR A 46 4.09 -15.99 14.22
CA THR A 46 2.93 -16.61 13.58
C THR A 46 1.63 -16.12 14.23
N GLU A 47 0.48 -16.43 13.64
CA GLU A 47 -0.82 -16.04 14.22
C GLU A 47 -0.98 -16.54 15.68
N ASP A 48 -0.40 -17.70 15.98
CA ASP A 48 -0.39 -18.37 17.29
C ASP A 48 0.67 -17.84 18.28
N GLY A 49 1.42 -16.80 17.93
CA GLY A 49 2.42 -16.20 18.82
C GLY A 49 3.78 -16.92 18.84
N ARG A 50 4.07 -17.79 17.87
CA ARG A 50 5.40 -18.42 17.77
C ARG A 50 6.38 -17.51 17.04
N PRO A 51 7.59 -17.26 17.56
CA PRO A 51 8.58 -16.45 16.89
C PRO A 51 9.00 -17.08 15.56
N ARG A 52 9.09 -16.28 14.49
CA ARG A 52 9.47 -16.72 13.15
C ARG A 52 10.34 -15.68 12.47
N GLN A 53 11.40 -16.11 11.79
CA GLN A 53 12.25 -15.19 11.03
C GLN A 53 11.51 -14.56 9.83
N LEU A 54 11.92 -13.35 9.43
CA LEU A 54 11.40 -12.64 8.25
C LEU A 54 11.58 -13.51 7.00
N GLY A 55 10.48 -13.75 6.29
CA GLY A 55 10.46 -14.50 5.05
C GLY A 55 10.59 -13.63 3.79
N PRO A 56 10.68 -14.26 2.61
CA PRO A 56 10.69 -13.56 1.32
C PRO A 56 9.48 -12.67 1.09
N ALA A 57 8.28 -13.07 1.55
CA ALA A 57 7.06 -12.27 1.44
C ALA A 57 7.15 -10.99 2.29
N ASP A 58 7.67 -11.07 3.52
CA ASP A 58 7.86 -9.91 4.39
C ASP A 58 8.87 -8.93 3.79
N ALA A 59 9.92 -9.44 3.14
CA ALA A 59 10.91 -8.62 2.44
C ALA A 59 10.29 -7.81 1.28
N MET A 60 9.37 -8.41 0.52
CA MET A 60 8.65 -7.72 -0.56
C MET A 60 7.72 -6.63 -0.02
N THR A 61 7.01 -6.90 1.08
CA THR A 61 6.21 -5.87 1.78
C THR A 61 7.09 -4.72 2.27
N LEU A 62 8.24 -5.02 2.88
CA LEU A 62 9.20 -3.99 3.31
C LEU A 62 9.79 -3.21 2.14
N ALA A 63 10.00 -3.85 0.98
CA ALA A 63 10.43 -3.15 -0.23
C ALA A 63 9.37 -2.13 -0.71
N ARG A 64 8.07 -2.47 -0.63
CA ARG A 64 6.99 -1.52 -0.90
C ARG A 64 6.98 -0.35 0.08
N VAL A 65 7.11 -0.65 1.38
CA VAL A 65 7.21 0.37 2.42
C VAL A 65 8.39 1.31 2.15
N TRP A 66 9.53 0.78 1.71
CA TRP A 66 10.71 1.57 1.37
C TRP A 66 10.48 2.53 0.19
N LEU A 67 9.62 2.16 -0.76
CA LEU A 67 9.28 2.98 -1.93
C LEU A 67 8.27 4.11 -1.64
N VAL A 68 7.58 4.12 -0.49
CA VAL A 68 6.52 5.11 -0.19
C VAL A 68 7.00 6.57 -0.35
N PRO A 69 8.16 6.99 0.19
CA PRO A 69 8.61 8.38 0.04
C PRO A 69 9.06 8.71 -1.39
N VAL A 70 9.48 7.69 -2.16
CA VAL A 70 9.80 7.81 -3.60
C VAL A 70 8.51 8.05 -4.39
N ALA A 71 7.47 7.24 -4.14
CA ALA A 71 6.16 7.36 -4.78
C ALA A 71 5.48 8.69 -4.46
N ALA A 72 5.61 9.17 -3.21
CA ALA A 72 5.16 10.50 -2.83
C ALA A 72 5.79 11.57 -3.72
N ASP A 73 7.10 11.48 -3.97
CA ASP A 73 7.81 12.49 -4.72
C ASP A 73 7.57 12.44 -6.23
N ARG A 74 7.69 11.24 -6.81
CA ARG A 74 7.49 10.95 -8.22
C ARG A 74 6.98 9.52 -8.35
N PRO A 75 5.67 9.31 -8.54
CA PRO A 75 5.10 7.98 -8.75
C PRO A 75 5.38 7.51 -10.17
N ALA A 76 6.65 7.46 -10.55
CA ALA A 76 7.07 7.10 -11.90
C ALA A 76 6.46 5.75 -12.29
N PRO A 77 6.13 5.53 -13.58
CA PRO A 77 5.56 4.26 -14.04
C PRO A 77 6.31 3.03 -13.52
N LEU A 78 7.64 3.09 -13.49
CA LEU A 78 8.49 2.04 -12.94
C LEU A 78 8.26 1.81 -11.44
N VAL A 79 8.12 2.86 -10.63
CA VAL A 79 7.86 2.75 -9.19
C VAL A 79 6.49 2.12 -8.93
N CYS A 80 5.47 2.52 -9.68
CA CYS A 80 4.13 1.91 -9.59
C CYS A 80 4.11 0.47 -10.09
N ALA A 81 4.84 0.16 -11.18
CA ALA A 81 4.97 -1.19 -11.72
C ALA A 81 5.73 -2.11 -10.75
N LEU A 82 6.81 -1.62 -10.13
CA LEU A 82 7.55 -2.35 -9.09
C LEU A 82 6.66 -2.65 -7.90
N ALA A 83 5.88 -1.67 -7.41
CA ALA A 83 4.95 -1.88 -6.31
C ALA A 83 3.89 -2.95 -6.63
N LEU A 84 3.32 -2.91 -7.84
CA LEU A 84 2.37 -3.92 -8.31
C LEU A 84 3.02 -5.30 -8.46
N ALA A 85 4.25 -5.37 -8.97
CA ALA A 85 4.98 -6.62 -9.11
C ALA A 85 5.29 -7.23 -7.73
N THR A 86 5.73 -6.41 -6.77
CA THR A 86 6.00 -6.88 -5.41
C THR A 86 4.75 -7.40 -4.70
N ASP A 87 3.59 -6.76 -4.90
CA ASP A 87 2.27 -7.21 -4.38
C ASP A 87 1.81 -8.54 -5.01
N GLY A 88 2.06 -8.74 -6.30
CA GLY A 88 1.76 -10.02 -6.94
C GLY A 88 2.68 -11.15 -6.43
N LEU A 89 3.96 -10.82 -6.24
CA LEU A 89 5.00 -11.76 -5.83
C LEU A 89 4.87 -12.16 -4.37
N ASP A 90 4.62 -11.24 -3.44
CA ASP A 90 4.44 -11.62 -2.05
C ASP A 90 3.18 -12.46 -1.82
N GLY A 91 2.06 -12.14 -2.48
CA GLY A 91 0.87 -12.97 -2.44
C GLY A 91 1.12 -14.37 -3.01
N ALA A 92 2.03 -14.53 -3.98
CA ALA A 92 2.44 -15.84 -4.49
C ALA A 92 3.36 -16.59 -3.50
N LEU A 93 4.32 -15.90 -2.91
CA LEU A 93 5.26 -16.45 -1.93
C LEU A 93 4.55 -16.81 -0.61
N ALA A 94 3.56 -16.03 -0.20
CA ALA A 94 2.74 -16.24 0.98
C ALA A 94 1.84 -17.49 0.85
N ARG A 95 1.39 -17.84 -0.37
CA ARG A 95 0.61 -19.07 -0.60
C ARG A 95 1.40 -20.36 -0.33
N GLY A 96 2.73 -20.30 -0.35
CA GLY A 96 3.62 -21.41 -0.02
C GLY A 96 4.22 -21.33 1.39
N ALA A 97 3.82 -20.36 2.19
CA ALA A 97 4.40 -20.09 3.51
C ALA A 97 3.30 -20.04 4.59
N GLU A 98 3.67 -20.29 5.84
CA GLU A 98 2.75 -20.15 6.96
C GLU A 98 2.33 -18.66 7.12
N PRO A 99 1.08 -18.33 7.45
CA PRO A 99 0.64 -16.94 7.63
C PRO A 99 1.40 -16.22 8.76
N THR A 100 1.75 -14.95 8.54
CA THR A 100 2.40 -14.09 9.55
C THR A 100 1.49 -12.93 9.94
N ARG A 101 1.62 -12.43 11.17
CA ARG A 101 0.93 -11.19 11.60
C ARG A 101 1.40 -9.98 10.78
N ILE A 102 2.68 -9.94 10.36
CA ILE A 102 3.19 -8.98 9.37
C ILE A 102 2.41 -9.04 8.07
N GLY A 103 2.29 -10.21 7.44
CA GLY A 103 1.57 -10.36 6.17
C GLY A 103 0.11 -9.95 6.27
N ARG A 104 -0.55 -10.21 7.41
CA ARG A 104 -1.95 -9.81 7.58
C ARG A 104 -2.13 -8.30 7.76
N ASP A 105 -1.34 -7.69 8.63
CA ASP A 105 -1.60 -6.34 9.14
C ASP A 105 -0.73 -5.28 8.46
N LEU A 106 0.54 -5.58 8.20
CA LEU A 106 1.47 -4.65 7.55
C LEU A 106 1.24 -4.55 6.04
N GLU A 107 0.87 -5.64 5.37
CA GLU A 107 0.68 -5.65 3.92
C GLU A 107 -0.40 -4.64 3.49
N GLY A 108 -1.57 -4.69 4.13
CA GLY A 108 -2.67 -3.77 3.84
C GLY A 108 -2.34 -2.31 4.19
N LEU A 109 -1.57 -2.07 5.25
CA LEU A 109 -1.10 -0.74 5.61
C LEU A 109 -0.07 -0.21 4.61
N ALA A 110 0.91 -1.04 4.22
CA ALA A 110 1.92 -0.70 3.24
C ALA A 110 1.29 -0.30 1.91
N ASP A 111 0.31 -1.06 1.43
CA ASP A 111 -0.44 -0.76 0.22
C ASP A 111 -1.21 0.55 0.31
N THR A 112 -1.88 0.77 1.44
CA THR A 112 -2.64 2.00 1.65
C THR A 112 -1.71 3.20 1.67
N CYS A 113 -0.60 3.13 2.40
CA CYS A 113 0.40 4.19 2.45
C CYS A 113 1.03 4.46 1.08
N PHE A 114 1.34 3.41 0.33
CA PHE A 114 1.86 3.55 -1.03
C PHE A 114 0.83 4.18 -1.97
N ALA A 115 -0.43 3.73 -1.94
CA ALA A 115 -1.50 4.28 -2.76
C ALA A 115 -1.75 5.76 -2.46
N VAL A 116 -1.83 6.14 -1.18
CA VAL A 116 -1.97 7.54 -0.76
C VAL A 116 -0.79 8.37 -1.25
N ALA A 117 0.44 7.90 -1.04
CA ALA A 117 1.65 8.57 -1.50
C ALA A 117 1.65 8.76 -3.02
N ALA A 118 1.31 7.73 -3.78
CA ALA A 118 1.27 7.77 -5.24
C ALA A 118 0.18 8.73 -5.76
N LEU A 119 -1.00 8.77 -5.14
CA LEU A 119 -2.07 9.69 -5.50
C LEU A 119 -1.67 11.15 -5.23
N LEU A 120 -1.13 11.44 -4.05
CA LEU A 120 -0.64 12.77 -3.69
C LEU A 120 0.53 13.20 -4.60
N GLY A 121 1.41 12.27 -4.94
CA GLY A 121 2.47 12.48 -5.93
C GLY A 121 1.93 12.81 -7.31
N ALA A 122 0.94 12.06 -7.79
CA ALA A 122 0.33 12.24 -9.10
C ALA A 122 -0.42 13.58 -9.21
N VAL A 123 -1.15 13.99 -8.17
CA VAL A 123 -1.83 15.30 -8.12
C VAL A 123 -0.82 16.44 -8.15
N ARG A 124 0.24 16.38 -7.33
CA ARG A 124 1.28 17.43 -7.30
C ARG A 124 1.99 17.61 -8.63
N ARG A 125 2.05 16.56 -9.46
CA ARG A 125 2.64 16.59 -10.80
C ARG A 125 1.62 16.90 -11.91
N GLY A 126 0.35 17.10 -11.56
CA GLY A 126 -0.74 17.34 -12.51
C GLY A 126 -1.04 16.14 -13.42
N TRP A 127 -0.74 14.92 -12.98
CA TRP A 127 -0.97 13.69 -13.75
C TRP A 127 -2.40 13.17 -13.61
N LEU A 128 -3.00 13.40 -12.44
CA LEU A 128 -4.35 12.99 -12.10
C LEU A 128 -5.19 14.21 -11.72
N HIS A 129 -6.48 14.19 -12.05
CA HIS A 129 -7.40 15.22 -11.62
C HIS A 129 -7.58 15.20 -10.09
N ARG A 130 -7.54 16.37 -9.42
CA ARG A 130 -7.64 16.48 -7.95
C ARG A 130 -8.89 15.81 -7.37
N TRP A 131 -10.02 15.87 -8.08
CA TRP A 131 -11.27 15.24 -7.66
C TRP A 131 -11.23 13.71 -7.76
N VAL A 132 -10.56 13.17 -8.78
CA VAL A 132 -10.36 11.71 -8.92
C VAL A 132 -9.48 11.21 -7.77
N ALA A 133 -8.41 11.94 -7.45
CA ALA A 133 -7.58 11.62 -6.29
C ALA A 133 -8.35 11.73 -4.98
N ALA A 134 -9.13 12.80 -4.79
CA ALA A 134 -9.93 13.00 -3.59
C ALA A 134 -10.95 11.87 -3.39
N ALA A 135 -11.62 11.43 -4.46
CA ALA A 135 -12.55 10.30 -4.40
C ALA A 135 -11.85 9.01 -3.95
N GLU A 136 -10.68 8.70 -4.53
CA GLU A 136 -9.93 7.50 -4.18
C GLU A 136 -9.33 7.57 -2.77
N LEU A 137 -8.85 8.75 -2.34
CA LEU A 137 -8.39 8.98 -0.98
C LEU A 137 -9.53 8.84 0.04
N SER A 138 -10.72 9.37 -0.26
CA SER A 138 -11.91 9.19 0.57
C SER A 138 -12.29 7.71 0.68
N ARG A 139 -12.22 6.96 -0.43
CA ARG A 139 -12.47 5.51 -0.43
C ARG A 139 -11.49 4.76 0.47
N LEU A 140 -10.19 5.08 0.40
CA LEU A 140 -9.16 4.52 1.29
C LEU A 140 -9.42 4.89 2.74
N GLY A 141 -9.75 6.16 3.03
CA GLY A 141 -10.06 6.65 4.37
C GLY A 141 -11.28 5.99 4.98
N ILE A 142 -12.35 5.80 4.20
CA ILE A 142 -13.55 5.07 4.64
C ILE A 142 -13.21 3.60 4.95
N GLY A 143 -12.44 2.94 4.09
CA GLY A 143 -12.00 1.56 4.32
C GLY A 143 -11.15 1.42 5.59
N PHE A 144 -10.24 2.35 5.81
CA PHE A 144 -9.42 2.42 7.03
C PHE A 144 -10.26 2.68 8.28
N GLY A 145 -11.18 3.64 8.23
CA GLY A 145 -12.09 3.95 9.33
C GLY A 145 -13.00 2.76 9.69
N TYR A 146 -13.49 2.03 8.68
CA TYR A 146 -14.22 0.78 8.90
C TYR A 146 -13.35 -0.27 9.60
N ALA A 147 -12.12 -0.47 9.15
CA ALA A 147 -11.20 -1.44 9.78
C ALA A 147 -10.93 -1.08 11.24
N LEU A 148 -10.66 0.19 11.56
CA LEU A 148 -10.49 0.66 12.94
C LEU A 148 -11.73 0.42 13.78
N TRP A 149 -12.91 0.75 13.26
CA TRP A 149 -14.16 0.59 13.98
C TRP A 149 -14.47 -0.89 14.28
N VAL A 150 -14.21 -1.81 13.34
CA VAL A 150 -14.40 -3.24 13.58
C VAL A 150 -13.36 -3.77 14.58
N TYR A 151 -12.11 -3.37 14.43
CA TYR A 151 -11.02 -3.84 15.29
C TYR A 151 -11.17 -3.35 16.74
N PHE A 152 -11.39 -2.05 16.93
CA PHE A 152 -11.48 -1.46 18.28
C PHE A 152 -12.90 -1.44 18.85
N GLY A 153 -13.91 -1.25 17.99
CA GLY A 153 -15.31 -1.19 18.43
C GLY A 153 -15.97 -2.56 18.59
N ARG A 154 -15.49 -3.59 17.88
CA ARG A 154 -16.06 -4.95 17.95
C ARG A 154 -15.07 -6.02 18.37
N ALA A 155 -13.79 -5.69 18.54
CA ALA A 155 -12.73 -6.67 18.85
C ALA A 155 -12.73 -7.86 17.88
N GLN A 156 -13.09 -7.62 16.62
CA GLN A 156 -13.17 -8.63 15.56
C GLN A 156 -12.26 -8.25 14.40
N ALA A 157 -11.83 -9.25 13.63
CA ALA A 157 -11.17 -9.01 12.35
C ALA A 157 -12.20 -8.54 11.29
N PRO A 158 -11.84 -7.61 10.39
CA PRO A 158 -12.70 -7.24 9.27
C PRO A 158 -13.06 -8.45 8.40
N ASP A 159 -14.30 -8.50 7.89
CA ASP A 159 -14.76 -9.61 7.04
C ASP A 159 -13.81 -9.81 5.83
N PRO A 160 -13.15 -10.98 5.70
CA PRO A 160 -12.22 -11.27 4.61
C PRO A 160 -12.84 -11.10 3.22
N ARG A 161 -14.15 -11.31 3.07
CA ARG A 161 -14.87 -11.17 1.79
C ARG A 161 -14.96 -9.71 1.37
N VAL A 162 -15.25 -8.81 2.31
CA VAL A 162 -15.32 -7.37 2.07
C VAL A 162 -13.95 -6.82 1.71
N VAL A 163 -12.92 -7.25 2.45
CA VAL A 163 -11.51 -6.88 2.16
C VAL A 163 -11.08 -7.39 0.78
N ARG A 164 -11.36 -8.66 0.45
CA ARG A 164 -11.01 -9.23 -0.86
C ARG A 164 -11.76 -8.53 -2.00
N ALA A 165 -13.05 -8.25 -1.83
CA ALA A 165 -13.86 -7.54 -2.82
C ALA A 165 -13.32 -6.14 -3.13
N ALA A 166 -12.85 -5.41 -2.11
CA ALA A 166 -12.22 -4.11 -2.29
C ALA A 166 -10.85 -4.20 -3.02
N ARG A 167 -10.09 -5.29 -2.81
CA ARG A 167 -8.77 -5.51 -3.43
C ARG A 167 -8.83 -5.94 -4.90
N LEU A 168 -9.94 -6.51 -5.37
CA LEU A 168 -10.08 -6.99 -6.76
C LEU A 168 -9.79 -5.92 -7.82
N THR A 169 -10.03 -4.65 -7.50
CA THR A 169 -9.85 -3.54 -8.45
C THR A 169 -8.52 -2.81 -8.27
N THR A 170 -7.64 -3.27 -7.37
CA THR A 170 -6.31 -2.70 -7.16
C THR A 170 -5.48 -2.67 -8.45
N PRO A 171 -5.43 -3.74 -9.28
CA PRO A 171 -4.66 -3.73 -10.52
C PRO A 171 -5.15 -2.66 -11.52
N VAL A 172 -6.47 -2.43 -11.59
CA VAL A 172 -7.08 -1.42 -12.47
C VAL A 172 -6.66 -0.01 -12.05
N ARG A 173 -6.66 0.27 -10.74
CA ARG A 173 -6.23 1.57 -10.20
C ARG A 173 -4.73 1.78 -10.36
N ALA A 174 -3.93 0.75 -10.13
CA ALA A 174 -2.48 0.78 -10.38
C ALA A 174 -2.17 1.04 -11.86
N ALA A 175 -2.87 0.38 -12.78
CA ALA A 175 -2.76 0.64 -14.22
C ALA A 175 -3.15 2.09 -14.57
N GLY A 176 -4.15 2.66 -13.90
CA GLY A 176 -4.51 4.06 -14.03
C GLY A 176 -3.38 5.02 -13.61
N LEU A 177 -2.72 4.76 -12.48
CA LEU A 177 -1.56 5.54 -12.02
C LEU A 177 -0.38 5.43 -13.00
N VAL A 178 -0.10 4.24 -13.50
CA VAL A 178 0.93 4.00 -14.52
C VAL A 178 0.60 4.77 -15.81
N ALA A 179 -0.63 4.68 -16.30
CA ALA A 179 -1.08 5.39 -17.49
C ALA A 179 -1.00 6.91 -17.32
N ALA A 180 -1.39 7.45 -16.15
CA ALA A 180 -1.26 8.86 -15.81
C ALA A 180 0.21 9.31 -15.84
N GLY A 181 1.12 8.52 -15.25
CA GLY A 181 2.56 8.78 -15.23
C GLY A 181 3.23 8.69 -16.61
N LEU A 182 2.67 7.91 -17.54
CA LEU A 182 3.07 7.85 -18.95
C LEU A 182 2.51 9.01 -19.81
N GLY A 183 1.83 9.98 -19.19
CA GLY A 183 1.25 11.14 -19.87
C GLY A 183 -0.17 10.91 -20.42
N ARG A 184 -0.74 9.70 -20.27
CA ARG A 184 -2.10 9.38 -20.71
C ARG A 184 -3.13 9.77 -19.65
N ARG A 185 -3.19 11.06 -19.30
CA ARG A 185 -3.99 11.59 -18.18
C ARG A 185 -5.47 11.18 -18.22
N ARG A 186 -6.12 11.28 -19.39
CA ARG A 186 -7.54 10.89 -19.56
C ARG A 186 -7.79 9.41 -19.24
N TRP A 187 -6.89 8.54 -19.70
CA TRP A 187 -6.96 7.10 -19.40
C TRP A 187 -6.65 6.82 -17.94
N GLY A 188 -5.69 7.54 -17.35
CA GLY A 188 -5.36 7.44 -15.93
C GLY A 188 -6.55 7.80 -15.03
N ASP A 189 -7.17 8.95 -15.28
CA ASP A 189 -8.37 9.39 -14.56
C ASP A 189 -9.53 8.38 -14.71
N ALA A 190 -9.76 7.89 -15.94
CA ALA A 190 -10.81 6.93 -16.21
C ALA A 190 -10.59 5.59 -15.49
N LEU A 191 -9.38 5.04 -15.52
CA LEU A 191 -9.04 3.78 -14.87
C LEU A 191 -9.10 3.89 -13.34
N VAL A 192 -8.59 4.98 -12.76
CA VAL A 192 -8.69 5.20 -11.31
C VAL A 192 -10.15 5.34 -10.88
N SER A 193 -10.94 6.15 -11.60
CA SER A 193 -12.36 6.35 -11.31
C SER A 193 -13.18 5.07 -11.46
N ALA A 194 -12.99 4.34 -12.56
CA ALA A 194 -13.68 3.08 -12.81
C ALA A 194 -13.31 2.01 -11.76
N GLY A 195 -12.03 1.91 -11.41
CA GLY A 195 -11.56 1.00 -10.36
C GLY A 195 -12.11 1.33 -8.97
N ALA A 196 -12.22 2.63 -8.64
CA ALA A 196 -12.83 3.10 -7.39
C ALA A 196 -14.33 2.78 -7.34
N LEU A 197 -15.07 3.08 -8.42
CA LEU A 197 -16.51 2.80 -8.52
C LEU A 197 -16.79 1.30 -8.43
N TRP A 198 -16.02 0.49 -9.16
CA TRP A 198 -16.12 -0.96 -9.09
C TRP A 198 -15.85 -1.45 -7.66
N SER A 199 -14.82 -0.94 -6.98
CA SER A 199 -14.53 -1.34 -5.60
C SER A 199 -15.73 -1.13 -4.67
N VAL A 200 -16.41 0.02 -4.79
CA VAL A 200 -17.60 0.32 -3.99
C VAL A 200 -18.73 -0.65 -4.32
N LEU A 201 -19.01 -0.89 -5.60
CA LEU A 201 -20.05 -1.83 -6.03
C LEU A 201 -19.76 -3.27 -5.57
N ALA A 202 -18.51 -3.71 -5.62
CA ALA A 202 -18.10 -5.02 -5.17
C ALA A 202 -18.29 -5.20 -3.66
N VAL A 203 -17.96 -4.18 -2.87
CA VAL A 203 -18.18 -4.17 -1.41
C VAL A 203 -19.66 -4.19 -1.08
N VAL A 204 -20.48 -3.35 -1.73
CA VAL A 204 -21.94 -3.33 -1.54
C VAL A 204 -22.55 -4.69 -1.86
N ARG A 205 -22.16 -5.30 -2.99
CA ARG A 205 -22.64 -6.63 -3.39
C ARG A 205 -22.23 -7.73 -2.40
N ALA A 206 -21.01 -7.66 -1.86
CA ALA A 206 -20.55 -8.59 -0.83
C ALA A 206 -21.33 -8.45 0.47
N GLY A 207 -21.64 -7.20 0.89
CA GLY A 207 -22.42 -6.92 2.11
C GLY A 207 -23.90 -7.32 2.01
N VAL A 208 -24.53 -7.18 0.84
CA VAL A 208 -25.93 -7.60 0.63
C VAL A 208 -26.10 -9.11 0.73
N ARG A 209 -25.15 -9.90 0.23
CA ARG A 209 -25.16 -11.38 0.30
C ARG A 209 -24.99 -11.96 1.71
N HIS A 210 -24.71 -11.15 2.71
CA HIS A 210 -24.59 -11.59 4.11
C HIS A 210 -25.92 -11.44 4.89
N ARG A 211 -26.88 -10.65 4.39
CA ARG A 211 -28.15 -10.36 5.08
C ARG A 211 -29.34 -11.22 4.63
N GLY A 212 -29.16 -12.10 3.65
CA GLY A 212 -30.16 -13.06 3.18
C GLY A 212 -29.65 -14.47 3.36
#